data_AF-A0A8T8WS80-F1
#
_entry.id   AF-A0A8T8WS80-F1
#
_cell.length_a   1.000
_cell.length_b   1.000
_cell.length_c   1.000
_cell.angle_alpha   90.00
_cell.angle_beta   90.00
_cell.angle_gamma   90.00
#
_symmetry.space_group_name_H-M   'P 1'
#
loop_
_entity.id
_entity.type
_entity.pdbx_description
1 polymer ?
#
loop_
_entity_poly.entity_id
_entity_poly.type
_entity_poly.pdbx_seq_one_letter_code
_entity_poly.pdbx_strand_id
1 'polypeptide(L)'
;MEHEGTTTTLTALPREIFWMIFNQLSPKDIITCRRVCKLWNQAFISPLYLIPLLRQLFPRAREVRELDHETDTDDSPPAAAEDDHWRKLFDRVASRYDHLRRGQPQSVQKYRLCDDFGVTGEREWFPVQPWETHASQLVQRVDCLFSESFWSYEEGVVVYPSADHACLVLMDLDTSRRFMVPFIITGKVIRRLRLQRRVLVVEWAEPKAFHWLNDSDGVHRHFASSFDVTQSPSTGTWSITFRNEWKIMFLGHPLSERDRFYSTHSKTHYAIYIWQPNRSLYTADDDAPIESLSVWDISAPSSYRPSLDPTGRLREEAEDQGPPIVSRFGFRELGFYSVRQRGLPGVQCLNITDDDHSIEIVESRCPEPQVRRGPADWITEVRVTTIPLVGDGPAWRRAVDVALPPYRGNCSLQTGPLRSSPWNEPFYAIVSEAYDDKAQVGYCLYMSSIRWPFDMRMLLSIQTPTSHTRLMQDEAFELTGRGKIYGNERYIVGENGNRELVVFRFDR
;
A
#
# COMPACT_ATOMS: atom_id res chain seq x y z
N MET A 1 28.41 -59.57 38.25
CA MET A 1 27.01 -59.16 37.98
C MET A 1 27.02 -57.65 37.87
N GLU A 2 27.30 -57.15 36.68
CA GLU A 2 27.12 -55.74 36.36
C GLU A 2 25.63 -55.58 36.02
N HIS A 3 24.95 -54.69 36.73
CA HIS A 3 23.62 -54.24 36.34
C HIS A 3 23.79 -53.39 35.07
N GLU A 4 23.57 -53.98 33.89
CA GLU A 4 23.25 -53.23 32.69
C GLU A 4 21.93 -52.50 32.95
N GLY A 5 22.03 -51.26 33.43
CA GLY A 5 20.91 -50.34 33.46
C GLY A 5 20.48 -50.11 32.02
N THR A 6 19.34 -50.67 31.62
CA THR A 6 18.65 -50.33 30.38
C THR A 6 18.43 -48.83 30.37
N THR A 7 19.27 -48.11 29.64
CA THR A 7 19.15 -46.68 29.43
C THR A 7 17.98 -46.47 28.48
N THR A 8 16.81 -46.19 29.04
CA THR A 8 15.61 -45.86 28.28
C THR A 8 15.89 -44.59 27.49
N THR A 9 16.04 -44.72 26.17
CA THR A 9 16.29 -43.60 25.29
C THR A 9 15.00 -42.83 25.05
N LEU A 10 15.08 -41.50 24.81
CA LEU A 10 13.92 -40.63 24.55
C LEU A 10 13.00 -41.19 23.44
N THR A 11 13.59 -41.86 22.45
CA THR A 11 12.88 -42.48 21.33
C THR A 11 12.17 -43.78 21.68
N ALA A 12 12.42 -44.36 22.85
CA ALA A 12 11.73 -45.53 23.38
C ALA A 12 10.53 -45.17 24.27
N LEU A 13 10.26 -43.88 24.48
CA LEU A 13 9.08 -43.42 25.21
C LEU A 13 7.80 -43.72 24.42
N PRO A 14 6.68 -44.04 25.10
CA PRO A 14 5.37 -44.07 24.48
C PRO A 14 5.06 -42.76 23.76
N ARG A 15 4.33 -42.86 22.65
CA ARG A 15 4.01 -41.73 21.77
C ARG A 15 3.42 -40.54 22.53
N GLU A 16 2.55 -40.82 23.49
CA GLU A 16 1.84 -39.82 24.29
C GLU A 16 2.80 -39.04 25.18
N ILE A 17 3.76 -39.74 25.80
CA ILE A 17 4.78 -39.12 26.66
C ILE A 17 5.75 -38.29 25.82
N PHE A 18 6.16 -38.80 24.66
CA PHE A 18 7.00 -38.03 23.74
C PHE A 18 6.28 -36.76 23.27
N TRP A 19 4.99 -36.87 22.90
CA TRP A 19 4.18 -35.71 22.51
C TRP A 19 4.05 -34.67 23.63
N MET A 20 3.86 -35.11 24.88
CA MET A 20 3.83 -34.20 26.03
C MET A 20 5.12 -33.40 26.16
N ILE A 21 6.29 -34.05 26.02
CA ILE A 21 7.59 -33.37 26.05
C ILE A 21 7.72 -32.43 24.85
N PHE A 22 7.37 -32.91 23.67
CA PHE A 22 7.45 -32.17 22.41
C PHE A 22 6.64 -30.87 22.44
N ASN A 23 5.46 -30.90 23.08
CA ASN A 23 4.57 -29.75 23.22
C ASN A 23 5.05 -28.68 24.21
N GLN A 24 6.05 -28.99 25.06
CA GLN A 24 6.66 -28.02 25.97
C GLN A 24 7.84 -27.25 25.33
N LEU A 25 8.28 -27.66 24.14
CA LEU A 25 9.44 -27.09 23.49
C LEU A 25 9.05 -25.93 22.57
N SER A 26 9.88 -24.89 22.55
CA SER A 26 9.71 -23.83 21.55
C SER A 26 10.06 -24.35 20.14
N PRO A 27 9.56 -23.73 19.06
CA PRO A 27 9.95 -24.08 17.69
C PRO A 27 11.47 -24.14 17.48
N LYS A 28 12.19 -23.20 18.11
CA LYS A 28 13.66 -23.13 18.06
C LYS A 28 14.32 -24.31 18.76
N ASP A 29 13.78 -24.72 19.91
CA ASP A 29 14.31 -25.87 20.66
C ASP A 29 14.09 -27.16 19.90
N ILE A 30 12.94 -27.32 19.23
CA ILE A 30 12.64 -28.48 18.37
C ILE A 30 13.66 -28.60 17.24
N ILE A 31 13.97 -27.50 16.55
CA ILE A 31 14.99 -27.50 15.49
C ILE A 31 16.38 -27.83 16.07
N THR A 32 16.68 -27.35 17.28
CA THR A 32 17.97 -27.59 17.94
C THR A 32 18.10 -29.05 18.41
N CYS A 33 17.02 -29.65 18.92
CA CYS A 33 16.95 -31.05 19.37
C CYS A 33 17.32 -32.04 18.25
N ARG A 34 17.02 -31.72 16.99
CA ARG A 34 17.42 -32.53 15.83
C ARG A 34 18.93 -32.67 15.65
N ARG A 35 19.73 -31.82 16.30
CA ARG A 35 21.20 -31.83 16.24
C ARG A 35 21.86 -32.67 17.35
N VAL A 36 21.10 -33.21 18.29
CA VAL A 36 21.62 -33.96 19.45
C VAL A 36 22.20 -35.31 19.03
N CYS A 37 21.42 -36.13 18.32
CA CYS A 37 21.87 -37.41 17.76
C CYS A 37 20.95 -37.87 16.61
N LYS A 38 21.33 -38.94 15.89
CA LYS A 38 20.54 -39.48 14.78
C LYS A 38 19.12 -39.90 15.18
N LEU A 39 18.97 -40.49 16.37
CA LEU A 39 17.67 -40.91 16.89
C LEU A 39 16.74 -39.72 17.20
N TRP A 40 17.29 -38.67 17.81
CA TRP A 40 16.54 -37.42 18.04
C TRP A 40 16.19 -36.75 16.72
N ASN A 41 17.10 -36.74 15.75
CA ASN A 41 16.82 -36.21 14.43
C ASN A 41 15.57 -36.89 13.82
N GLN A 42 15.52 -38.22 13.81
CA GLN A 42 14.38 -38.99 13.29
C GLN A 42 13.07 -38.69 14.05
N ALA A 43 13.12 -38.61 15.37
CA ALA A 43 11.91 -38.33 16.16
C ALA A 43 11.39 -36.90 15.94
N PHE A 44 12.27 -35.91 15.86
CA PHE A 44 11.93 -34.49 15.76
C PHE A 44 11.68 -33.98 14.32
N ILE A 45 11.82 -34.84 13.31
CA ILE A 45 11.40 -34.56 11.92
C ILE A 45 10.10 -35.28 11.54
N SER A 46 9.57 -36.14 12.42
CA SER A 46 8.39 -36.95 12.10
C SER A 46 7.17 -36.07 11.81
N PRO A 47 6.54 -36.20 10.62
CA PRO A 47 5.34 -35.43 10.28
C PRO A 47 4.18 -35.64 11.27
N LEU A 48 4.14 -36.80 11.92
CA LEU A 48 3.15 -37.15 12.96
C LEU A 48 3.14 -36.16 14.13
N TYR A 49 4.28 -35.52 14.42
CA TYR A 49 4.41 -34.51 15.48
C TYR A 49 4.52 -33.09 14.91
N LEU A 50 5.16 -32.91 13.76
CA LEU A 50 5.32 -31.59 13.16
C LEU A 50 4.01 -30.97 12.68
N ILE A 51 3.11 -31.75 12.05
CA ILE A 51 1.86 -31.20 11.50
C ILE A 51 0.93 -30.68 12.61
N PRO A 52 0.61 -31.47 13.67
CA PRO A 52 -0.25 -30.96 14.74
C PRO A 52 0.38 -29.77 15.47
N LEU A 53 1.71 -29.77 15.62
CA LEU A 53 2.39 -28.66 16.26
C LEU A 53 2.40 -27.40 15.40
N LEU A 54 2.55 -27.54 14.07
CA LEU A 54 2.46 -26.42 13.14
C LEU A 54 1.09 -25.74 13.25
N ARG A 55 0.02 -26.54 13.29
CA ARG A 55 -1.36 -26.07 13.54
C ARG A 55 -1.52 -25.39 14.89
N GLN A 56 -0.89 -25.93 15.93
CA GLN A 56 -1.00 -25.37 17.28
C GLN A 56 -0.24 -24.05 17.44
N LEU A 57 0.99 -23.97 16.94
CA LEU A 57 1.89 -22.84 17.16
C LEU A 57 1.67 -21.71 16.14
N PHE A 58 1.29 -22.06 14.92
CA PHE A 58 1.12 -21.12 13.81
C PHE A 58 -0.22 -21.32 13.07
N PRO A 59 -1.37 -21.38 13.77
CA PRO A 59 -2.68 -21.63 13.14
C PRO A 59 -3.04 -20.59 12.08
N ARG A 60 -2.47 -19.39 12.21
CA ARG A 60 -2.70 -18.25 11.33
C ARG A 60 -1.65 -18.11 10.26
N ALA A 61 -0.66 -18.99 10.13
CA ALA A 61 0.26 -18.93 9.00
C ALA A 61 -0.47 -19.26 7.70
N ARG A 62 -0.16 -18.56 6.61
CA ARG A 62 -0.76 -18.80 5.28
C ARG A 62 -0.78 -20.27 4.89
N GLU A 63 0.37 -20.92 5.02
CA GLU A 63 0.51 -22.32 4.64
C GLU A 63 -0.36 -23.25 5.50
N VAL A 64 -0.52 -22.94 6.78
CA VAL A 64 -1.36 -23.76 7.68
C VAL A 64 -2.83 -23.61 7.35
N ARG A 65 -3.28 -22.39 7.03
CA ARG A 65 -4.66 -22.15 6.60
C ARG A 65 -4.97 -22.86 5.28
N GLU A 66 -4.01 -22.87 4.34
CA GLU A 66 -4.16 -23.55 3.06
C GLU A 66 -4.25 -25.09 3.23
N LEU A 67 -3.46 -25.66 4.16
CA LEU A 67 -3.54 -27.09 4.51
C LEU A 67 -4.89 -27.51 5.05
N ASP A 68 -5.51 -26.70 5.92
CA ASP A 68 -6.79 -27.04 6.53
C ASP A 68 -7.93 -26.98 5.49
N HIS A 69 -7.82 -26.13 4.47
CA HIS A 69 -8.77 -26.08 3.35
C HIS A 69 -8.66 -27.29 2.41
N GLU A 70 -7.45 -27.83 2.21
CA GLU A 70 -7.25 -29.04 1.38
C GLU A 70 -7.83 -30.29 2.07
N THR A 71 -7.79 -30.37 3.40
CA THR A 71 -8.34 -31.51 4.15
C THR A 71 -9.87 -31.56 4.23
N ASP A 72 -10.57 -30.46 3.95
CA ASP A 72 -12.05 -30.40 3.98
C ASP A 72 -12.69 -30.83 2.64
N THR A 73 -11.91 -30.99 1.57
CA THR A 73 -12.43 -31.28 0.23
C THR A 73 -12.08 -32.67 -0.32
N ASP A 74 -11.22 -33.43 0.36
CA ASP A 74 -10.84 -34.78 -0.03
C ASP A 74 -10.62 -35.66 1.21
N ASP A 75 -11.41 -36.73 1.39
CA ASP A 75 -11.31 -37.72 2.49
C ASP A 75 -10.04 -38.60 2.40
N SER A 76 -9.07 -38.20 1.57
CA SER A 76 -7.81 -38.87 1.38
C SER A 76 -6.73 -38.18 2.24
N PRO A 77 -5.96 -38.91 3.07
CA PRO A 77 -4.82 -38.32 3.75
C PRO A 77 -3.89 -37.69 2.70
N PRO A 78 -3.31 -36.50 2.95
CA PRO A 78 -2.50 -35.79 1.96
C PRO A 78 -1.47 -36.76 1.39
N ALA A 79 -1.59 -37.03 0.09
CA ALA A 79 -0.82 -38.04 -0.62
C ALA A 79 0.66 -37.88 -0.26
N ALA A 80 1.18 -38.82 0.54
CA ALA A 80 2.56 -38.94 1.02
C ALA A 80 3.49 -37.78 0.60
N ALA A 81 3.23 -36.56 1.09
CA ALA A 81 4.19 -35.49 0.92
C ALA A 81 5.42 -35.97 1.69
N GLU A 82 6.52 -36.17 0.97
CA GLU A 82 7.76 -36.76 1.50
C GLU A 82 8.07 -36.13 2.88
N ASP A 83 8.53 -36.92 3.85
CA ASP A 83 8.84 -36.42 5.21
C ASP A 83 9.66 -35.12 5.21
N ASP A 84 10.46 -34.91 4.16
CA ASP A 84 11.23 -33.71 3.90
C ASP A 84 10.39 -32.43 3.64
N HIS A 85 9.22 -32.56 3.01
CA HIS A 85 8.31 -31.44 2.76
C HIS A 85 7.80 -30.83 4.08
N TRP A 86 7.25 -31.65 4.97
CA TRP A 86 6.70 -31.20 6.26
C TRP A 86 7.78 -30.61 7.16
N ARG A 87 8.98 -31.21 7.13
CA ARG A 87 10.16 -30.68 7.80
C ARG A 87 10.49 -29.27 7.29
N LYS A 88 10.63 -29.10 5.97
CA LYS A 88 10.94 -27.80 5.36
C LYS A 88 9.87 -26.76 5.65
N LEU A 89 8.60 -27.15 5.63
CA LEU A 89 7.49 -26.26 5.92
C LEU A 89 7.55 -25.77 7.38
N PHE A 90 7.71 -26.69 8.34
CA PHE A 90 7.85 -26.34 9.74
C PHE A 90 9.03 -25.40 9.97
N ASP A 91 10.19 -25.71 9.38
CA ASP A 91 11.40 -24.90 9.55
C ASP A 91 11.24 -23.50 8.97
N ARG A 92 10.59 -23.38 7.79
CA ARG A 92 10.31 -22.09 7.15
C ARG A 92 9.36 -21.23 7.99
N VAL A 93 8.26 -21.79 8.47
CA VAL A 93 7.26 -21.05 9.27
C VAL A 93 7.86 -20.68 10.64
N ALA A 94 8.51 -21.62 11.32
CA ALA A 94 9.15 -21.36 12.61
C ALA A 94 10.23 -20.28 12.50
N SER A 95 11.07 -20.36 11.46
CA SER A 95 12.08 -19.33 11.18
C SER A 95 11.44 -17.98 10.91
N ARG A 96 10.38 -17.91 10.09
CA ARG A 96 9.67 -16.67 9.78
C ARG A 96 9.19 -15.94 11.03
N TYR A 97 8.48 -16.63 11.91
CA TYR A 97 7.97 -16.01 13.13
C TYR A 97 9.06 -15.69 14.16
N ASP A 98 10.18 -16.43 14.18
CA ASP A 98 11.36 -16.06 14.98
C ASP A 98 12.00 -14.75 14.46
N HIS A 99 12.11 -14.59 13.15
CA HIS A 99 12.62 -13.38 12.51
C HIS A 99 11.68 -12.17 12.71
N LEU A 100 10.35 -12.36 12.56
CA LEU A 100 9.35 -11.34 12.90
C LEU A 100 9.44 -10.92 14.36
N ARG A 101 9.54 -11.88 15.29
CA ARG A 101 9.66 -11.63 16.73
C ARG A 101 10.92 -10.82 17.05
N ARG A 102 12.03 -11.08 16.36
CA ARG A 102 13.29 -10.34 16.54
C ARG A 102 13.32 -8.99 15.81
N GLY A 103 12.42 -8.78 14.86
CA GLY A 103 12.45 -7.63 13.95
C GLY A 103 13.56 -7.70 12.90
N GLN A 104 14.24 -8.83 12.78
CA GLN A 104 15.38 -8.98 11.88
C GLN A 104 14.92 -9.73 10.64
N PRO A 105 14.90 -9.13 9.44
CA PRO A 105 14.59 -9.87 8.23
C PRO A 105 15.65 -10.96 7.96
N GLN A 106 15.25 -12.03 7.29
CA GLN A 106 16.16 -13.06 6.76
C GLN A 106 16.99 -12.51 5.61
N SER A 107 16.36 -11.75 4.71
CA SER A 107 17.05 -11.07 3.62
C SER A 107 16.45 -9.68 3.37
N VAL A 108 17.29 -8.78 2.85
CA VAL A 108 16.90 -7.43 2.45
C VAL A 108 17.18 -7.30 0.96
N GLN A 109 16.14 -7.04 0.18
CA GLN A 109 16.23 -6.83 -1.26
C GLN A 109 16.04 -5.34 -1.55
N LYS A 110 16.92 -4.77 -2.39
CA LYS A 110 16.88 -3.35 -2.76
C LYS A 110 16.81 -3.22 -4.28
N TYR A 111 15.89 -2.41 -4.75
CA TYR A 111 15.68 -2.15 -6.17
C TYR A 111 15.75 -0.65 -6.43
N ARG A 112 16.72 -0.22 -7.23
CA ARG A 112 16.91 1.21 -7.54
C ARG A 112 15.75 1.74 -8.35
N LEU A 113 15.21 2.88 -7.92
CA LEU A 113 14.17 3.59 -8.62
C LEU A 113 14.77 4.59 -9.62
N CYS A 114 14.02 4.90 -10.68
CA CYS A 114 14.44 5.94 -11.63
C CYS A 114 14.68 7.29 -10.94
N ASP A 115 15.66 8.04 -11.44
CA ASP A 115 15.90 9.43 -11.05
C ASP A 115 14.82 10.36 -11.59
N ASP A 116 14.74 11.59 -11.07
CA ASP A 116 13.74 12.58 -11.51
C ASP A 116 13.90 12.96 -12.99
N PHE A 117 15.12 12.81 -13.51
CA PHE A 117 15.50 13.15 -14.87
C PHE A 117 15.81 11.88 -15.66
N GLY A 118 15.29 11.82 -16.89
CA GLY A 118 15.54 10.73 -17.81
C GLY A 118 16.92 10.79 -18.47
N VAL A 119 17.17 9.83 -19.35
CA VAL A 119 18.42 9.74 -20.14
C VAL A 119 18.63 10.99 -21.02
N THR A 120 17.56 11.66 -21.42
CA THR A 120 17.59 12.90 -22.21
C THR A 120 17.95 14.13 -21.39
N GLY A 121 18.02 14.01 -20.06
CA GLY A 121 18.16 15.13 -19.12
C GLY A 121 16.86 15.91 -18.90
N GLU A 122 15.76 15.55 -19.58
CA GLU A 122 14.44 16.11 -19.32
C GLU A 122 13.86 15.49 -18.03
N ARG A 123 13.02 16.26 -17.34
CA ARG A 123 12.33 15.78 -16.14
C ARG A 123 11.27 14.75 -16.53
N GLU A 124 11.43 13.50 -16.10
CA GLU A 124 10.49 12.41 -16.36
C GLU A 124 9.62 12.10 -15.15
N TRP A 125 10.05 12.45 -13.94
CA TRP A 125 9.29 12.19 -12.72
C TRP A 125 9.09 13.49 -11.96
N PHE A 126 7.83 13.83 -11.76
CA PHE A 126 7.48 14.99 -10.96
C PHE A 126 6.16 14.68 -10.24
N PRO A 127 6.17 14.38 -8.94
CA PRO A 127 4.96 13.99 -8.24
C PRO A 127 4.02 15.18 -8.06
N VAL A 128 2.75 14.90 -7.77
CA VAL A 128 1.87 15.91 -7.20
C VAL A 128 2.37 16.25 -5.81
N GLN A 129 2.62 17.54 -5.54
CA GLN A 129 3.12 17.95 -4.23
C GLN A 129 2.05 17.72 -3.14
N PRO A 130 2.43 17.43 -1.89
CA PRO A 130 1.47 17.33 -0.78
C PRO A 130 0.99 18.72 -0.32
N TRP A 131 -0.01 18.75 0.56
CA TRP A 131 -0.42 19.99 1.23
C TRP A 131 0.48 20.28 2.43
N GLU A 132 0.85 21.55 2.62
CA GLU A 132 1.64 22.01 3.77
C GLU A 132 0.77 22.26 5.01
N THR A 133 -0.52 22.49 4.79
CA THR A 133 -1.55 22.64 5.82
C THR A 133 -2.63 21.59 5.64
N HIS A 134 -3.14 21.05 6.75
CA HIS A 134 -4.18 20.03 6.74
C HIS A 134 -5.00 20.06 8.03
N ALA A 135 -6.32 19.88 7.93
CA ALA A 135 -7.25 19.95 9.05
C ALA A 135 -7.04 18.85 10.10
N SER A 136 -6.40 17.74 9.75
CA SER A 136 -6.06 16.66 10.68
C SER A 136 -4.90 17.01 11.63
N GLN A 137 -4.19 18.11 11.39
CA GLN A 137 -3.02 18.53 12.17
C GLN A 137 -3.44 19.49 13.29
N LEU A 138 -2.87 19.33 14.48
CA LEU A 138 -3.23 20.12 15.66
C LEU A 138 -3.05 21.63 15.45
N VAL A 139 -1.90 22.02 14.89
CA VAL A 139 -1.55 23.41 14.56
C VAL A 139 -1.83 23.72 13.09
N GLN A 140 -2.62 22.88 12.42
CA GLN A 140 -2.95 22.91 10.98
C GLN A 140 -1.76 22.79 10.02
N ARG A 141 -0.54 23.11 10.43
CA ARG A 141 0.69 22.85 9.69
C ARG A 141 1.08 21.38 9.80
N VAL A 142 1.43 20.76 8.67
CA VAL A 142 1.96 19.39 8.64
C VAL A 142 3.32 19.35 9.33
N ASP A 143 3.45 18.45 10.30
CA ASP A 143 4.64 18.30 11.15
C ASP A 143 5.82 17.66 10.41
N CYS A 144 5.56 16.60 9.65
CA CYS A 144 6.53 15.92 8.79
C CYS A 144 5.89 15.67 7.43
N LEU A 145 6.52 16.17 6.37
CA LEU A 145 5.97 16.11 5.01
C LEU A 145 6.72 15.07 4.19
N PHE A 146 5.99 14.08 3.68
CA PHE A 146 6.48 13.10 2.73
C PHE A 146 5.99 13.44 1.32
N SER A 147 6.91 13.37 0.38
CA SER A 147 6.59 13.36 -1.04
C SER A 147 5.87 12.07 -1.43
N GLU A 148 5.03 12.15 -2.45
CA GLU A 148 4.39 10.99 -3.06
C GLU A 148 5.41 9.96 -3.58
N SER A 149 5.13 8.68 -3.31
CA SER A 149 5.92 7.54 -3.81
C SER A 149 5.54 7.20 -5.25
N PHE A 150 6.51 6.87 -6.11
CA PHE A 150 6.25 6.31 -7.43
C PHE A 150 6.19 4.78 -7.41
N TRP A 151 5.58 4.18 -6.39
CA TRP A 151 5.30 2.75 -6.40
C TRP A 151 3.94 2.47 -5.77
N SER A 152 3.32 1.38 -6.22
CA SER A 152 2.00 0.96 -5.77
C SER A 152 1.98 -0.54 -5.52
N TYR A 153 1.25 -0.95 -4.49
CA TYR A 153 1.17 -2.33 -4.02
C TYR A 153 -0.27 -2.79 -4.01
N GLU A 154 -0.51 -4.01 -4.50
CA GLU A 154 -1.79 -4.69 -4.39
C GLU A 154 -1.56 -6.19 -4.24
N GLU A 155 -2.10 -6.81 -3.19
CA GLU A 155 -2.19 -8.28 -3.05
C GLU A 155 -0.91 -9.06 -3.47
N GLY A 156 0.24 -8.63 -2.97
CA GLY A 156 1.53 -9.29 -3.20
C GLY A 156 2.26 -8.97 -4.50
N VAL A 157 1.73 -8.07 -5.31
CA VAL A 157 2.47 -7.46 -6.42
C VAL A 157 2.79 -5.99 -6.13
N VAL A 158 3.94 -5.53 -6.61
CA VAL A 158 4.36 -4.13 -6.55
C VAL A 158 4.73 -3.64 -7.95
N VAL A 159 4.23 -2.46 -8.32
CA VAL A 159 4.63 -1.76 -9.54
C VAL A 159 5.51 -0.58 -9.16
N TYR A 160 6.68 -0.46 -9.80
CA TYR A 160 7.66 0.59 -9.52
C TYR A 160 8.50 0.93 -10.77
N PRO A 161 9.11 2.12 -10.84
CA PRO A 161 10.02 2.50 -11.91
C PRO A 161 11.41 1.95 -11.67
N SER A 162 11.83 0.96 -12.44
CA SER A 162 13.14 0.34 -12.27
C SER A 162 14.21 1.16 -13.00
N ALA A 163 15.23 1.62 -12.27
CA ALA A 163 16.40 2.27 -12.88
C ALA A 163 17.17 1.31 -13.81
N ASP A 164 17.29 0.04 -13.41
CA ASP A 164 18.03 -0.98 -14.16
C ASP A 164 17.41 -1.26 -15.55
N HIS A 165 16.08 -1.13 -15.65
CA HIS A 165 15.34 -1.38 -16.89
C HIS A 165 14.87 -0.10 -17.59
N ALA A 166 15.03 1.07 -16.95
CA ALA A 166 14.50 2.37 -17.40
C ALA A 166 13.01 2.33 -17.79
N CYS A 167 12.22 1.52 -17.07
CA CYS A 167 10.79 1.32 -17.34
C CYS A 167 10.00 1.00 -16.07
N LEU A 168 8.68 0.99 -16.18
CA LEU A 168 7.81 0.46 -15.13
C LEU A 168 7.91 -1.06 -15.09
N VAL A 169 8.05 -1.62 -13.89
CA VAL A 169 8.17 -3.06 -13.64
C VAL A 169 7.13 -3.47 -12.62
N LEU A 170 6.40 -4.55 -12.92
CA LEU A 170 5.60 -5.28 -11.95
C LEU A 170 6.45 -6.41 -11.37
N MET A 171 6.55 -6.49 -10.05
CA MET A 171 7.23 -7.56 -9.33
C MET A 171 6.23 -8.33 -8.47
N ASP A 172 6.22 -9.64 -8.65
CA ASP A 172 5.56 -10.58 -7.75
C ASP A 172 6.46 -10.83 -6.55
N LEU A 173 6.01 -10.46 -5.36
CA LEU A 173 6.81 -10.59 -4.15
C LEU A 173 6.92 -12.06 -3.70
N ASP A 174 5.97 -12.93 -4.06
CA ASP A 174 6.03 -14.34 -3.65
C ASP A 174 7.11 -15.08 -4.45
N THR A 175 7.18 -14.83 -5.76
CA THR A 175 8.13 -15.50 -6.65
C THR A 175 9.39 -14.69 -6.96
N SER A 176 9.43 -13.41 -6.60
CA SER A 176 10.47 -12.44 -7.00
C SER A 176 10.63 -12.29 -8.53
N ARG A 177 9.64 -12.73 -9.32
CA ARG A 177 9.63 -12.58 -10.78
C ARG A 177 9.20 -11.16 -11.14
N ARG A 178 9.83 -10.61 -12.19
CA ARG A 178 9.63 -9.24 -12.68
C ARG A 178 9.10 -9.27 -14.10
N PHE A 179 8.16 -8.38 -14.40
CA PHE A 179 7.46 -8.27 -15.67
C PHE A 179 7.45 -6.79 -16.09
N MET A 180 7.89 -6.49 -17.31
CA MET A 180 7.89 -5.11 -17.80
C MET A 180 6.46 -4.66 -18.11
N VAL A 181 6.09 -3.47 -17.65
CA VAL A 181 4.84 -2.83 -18.02
C VAL A 181 5.02 -2.21 -19.41
N PRO A 182 4.11 -2.45 -20.37
CA PRO A 182 4.24 -1.93 -21.74
C PRO A 182 3.85 -0.43 -21.81
N PHE A 183 4.58 0.41 -21.09
CA PHE A 183 4.40 1.85 -21.03
C PHE A 183 5.75 2.55 -21.28
N ILE A 184 5.78 3.41 -22.31
CA ILE A 184 6.97 4.17 -22.70
C ILE A 184 7.05 5.44 -21.84
N ILE A 185 8.10 5.56 -21.03
CA ILE A 185 8.31 6.70 -20.12
C ILE A 185 8.87 7.92 -20.85
N THR A 186 9.80 7.69 -21.78
CA THR A 186 10.48 8.76 -22.52
C THR A 186 9.49 9.73 -23.17
N GLY A 187 9.73 11.03 -22.97
CA GLY A 187 8.87 12.10 -23.45
C GLY A 187 7.58 12.28 -22.65
N LYS A 188 7.51 11.74 -21.42
CA LYS A 188 6.39 11.93 -20.49
C LYS A 188 6.90 12.34 -19.11
N VAL A 189 6.14 13.22 -18.45
CA VAL A 189 6.33 13.57 -17.04
C VAL A 189 5.34 12.77 -16.21
N ILE A 190 5.79 11.72 -15.55
CA ILE A 190 4.97 10.87 -14.69
C ILE A 190 4.63 11.62 -13.41
N ARG A 191 3.33 11.62 -13.11
CA ARG A 191 2.73 12.33 -11.98
C ARG A 191 2.37 11.40 -10.83
N ARG A 192 1.88 10.18 -11.14
CA ARG A 192 1.46 9.17 -10.15
C ARG A 192 1.35 7.79 -10.78
N LEU A 193 1.53 6.77 -9.95
CA LEU A 193 1.25 5.36 -10.28
C LEU A 193 0.28 4.79 -9.24
N ARG A 194 -0.78 4.11 -9.70
CA ARG A 194 -1.74 3.44 -8.81
C ARG A 194 -2.13 2.08 -9.35
N LEU A 195 -1.94 1.04 -8.55
CA LEU A 195 -2.39 -0.31 -8.81
C LEU A 195 -3.49 -0.64 -7.80
N GLN A 196 -4.68 -0.93 -8.29
CA GLN A 196 -5.84 -1.28 -7.47
C GLN A 196 -6.88 -2.03 -8.30
N ARG A 197 -7.54 -3.02 -7.69
CA ARG A 197 -8.50 -3.92 -8.35
C ARG A 197 -7.92 -4.54 -9.64
N ARG A 198 -6.64 -4.88 -9.62
CA ARG A 198 -5.89 -5.45 -10.76
C ARG A 198 -5.86 -4.56 -12.01
N VAL A 199 -6.05 -3.26 -11.83
CA VAL A 199 -5.87 -2.24 -12.86
C VAL A 199 -4.73 -1.32 -12.43
N LEU A 200 -3.73 -1.16 -13.30
CA LEU A 200 -2.67 -0.17 -13.12
C LEU A 200 -3.04 1.10 -13.88
N VAL A 201 -3.09 2.24 -13.21
CA VAL A 201 -3.23 3.56 -13.81
C VAL A 201 -1.92 4.34 -13.66
N VAL A 202 -1.42 4.87 -14.79
CA VAL A 202 -0.26 5.75 -14.89
C VAL A 202 -0.74 7.13 -15.29
N GLU A 203 -0.55 8.11 -14.42
CA GLU A 203 -0.93 9.50 -14.67
C GLU A 203 0.30 10.28 -15.10
N TRP A 204 0.19 11.02 -16.20
CA TRP A 204 1.34 11.66 -16.82
C TRP A 204 0.96 12.93 -17.58
N ALA A 205 1.96 13.77 -17.82
CA ALA A 205 1.82 15.00 -18.58
C ALA A 205 2.85 15.07 -19.71
N GLU A 206 2.54 15.87 -20.72
CA GLU A 206 3.53 16.21 -21.75
C GLU A 206 4.61 17.13 -21.17
N PRO A 207 5.88 16.94 -21.55
CA PRO A 207 6.98 17.76 -21.04
C PRO A 207 6.91 19.20 -21.57
N LYS A 208 6.35 19.40 -22.77
CA LYS A 208 6.21 20.72 -23.38
C LYS A 208 4.87 21.35 -23.01
N ALA A 209 4.91 22.61 -22.60
CA ALA A 209 3.71 23.39 -22.33
C ALA A 209 2.91 23.61 -23.64
N PHE A 210 1.60 23.38 -23.58
CA PHE A 210 0.66 23.65 -24.65
C PHE A 210 0.21 25.12 -24.68
N HIS A 211 0.15 25.75 -23.51
CA HIS A 211 -0.24 27.15 -23.32
C HIS A 211 0.50 27.73 -22.11
N TRP A 212 0.60 29.05 -21.98
CA TRP A 212 1.27 29.70 -20.85
C TRP A 212 0.29 30.63 -20.14
N LEU A 213 0.10 30.46 -18.83
CA LEU A 213 -0.76 31.34 -18.02
C LEU A 213 -0.06 32.67 -17.70
N ASN A 214 1.26 32.62 -17.56
CA ASN A 214 2.17 33.75 -17.30
C ASN A 214 3.60 33.31 -17.68
N ASP A 215 4.60 34.16 -17.44
CA ASP A 215 6.01 33.90 -17.78
C ASP A 215 6.63 32.68 -17.07
N SER A 216 6.00 32.17 -16.01
CA SER A 216 6.50 31.07 -15.17
C SER A 216 5.65 29.80 -15.19
N ASP A 217 4.36 29.90 -15.51
CA ASP A 217 3.40 28.79 -15.43
C ASP A 217 2.97 28.32 -16.83
N GLY A 218 3.71 27.37 -17.37
CA GLY A 218 3.31 26.61 -18.55
C GLY A 218 2.22 25.59 -18.21
N VAL A 219 1.17 25.51 -19.02
CA VAL A 219 0.07 24.54 -18.91
C VAL A 219 0.36 23.35 -19.81
N HIS A 220 0.37 22.16 -19.23
CA HIS A 220 0.68 20.91 -19.92
C HIS A 220 -0.60 20.11 -20.15
N ARG A 221 -0.66 19.30 -21.21
CA ARG A 221 -1.74 18.31 -21.35
C ARG A 221 -1.46 17.14 -20.42
N HIS A 222 -2.47 16.72 -19.67
CA HIS A 222 -2.37 15.58 -18.76
C HIS A 222 -3.29 14.46 -19.23
N PHE A 223 -2.79 13.24 -19.06
CA PHE A 223 -3.43 12.01 -19.46
C PHE A 223 -3.33 10.99 -18.33
N ALA A 224 -4.21 10.00 -18.39
CA ALA A 224 -4.07 8.75 -17.66
C ALA A 224 -4.08 7.60 -18.65
N SER A 225 -3.25 6.59 -18.39
CA SER A 225 -3.18 5.35 -19.16
C SER A 225 -3.40 4.18 -18.21
N SER A 226 -4.33 3.29 -18.55
CA SER A 226 -4.68 2.13 -17.72
C SER A 226 -4.25 0.82 -18.36
N PHE A 227 -3.95 -0.17 -17.51
CA PHE A 227 -3.52 -1.50 -17.89
C PHE A 227 -4.21 -2.56 -17.03
N ASP A 228 -4.68 -3.63 -17.65
CA ASP A 228 -5.15 -4.81 -16.94
C ASP A 228 -3.96 -5.66 -16.48
N VAL A 229 -3.95 -6.03 -15.21
CA VAL A 229 -2.92 -6.85 -14.56
C VAL A 229 -3.52 -8.20 -14.20
N THR A 230 -3.28 -9.22 -15.02
CA THR A 230 -3.88 -10.54 -14.81
C THR A 230 -2.81 -11.61 -14.60
N GLN A 231 -3.09 -12.56 -13.71
CA GLN A 231 -2.24 -13.72 -13.51
C GLN A 231 -2.81 -14.89 -14.32
N SER A 232 -1.96 -15.56 -15.10
CA SER A 232 -2.33 -16.79 -15.78
C SER A 232 -2.52 -17.91 -14.75
N PRO A 233 -3.70 -18.54 -14.66
CA PRO A 233 -3.95 -19.60 -13.67
C PRO A 233 -3.06 -20.83 -13.87
N SER A 234 -2.66 -21.13 -15.11
CA SER A 234 -1.89 -22.33 -15.45
C SER A 234 -0.39 -22.21 -15.17
N THR A 235 0.17 -21.01 -15.33
CA THR A 235 1.64 -20.79 -15.26
C THR A 235 2.04 -19.90 -14.08
N GLY A 236 1.08 -19.28 -13.40
CA GLY A 236 1.32 -18.27 -12.36
C GLY A 236 2.01 -17.00 -12.88
N THR A 237 2.15 -16.84 -14.20
CA THR A 237 2.83 -15.69 -14.82
C THR A 237 1.89 -14.50 -14.93
N TRP A 238 2.41 -13.31 -14.68
CA TRP A 238 1.67 -12.07 -14.83
C TRP A 238 1.68 -11.59 -16.27
N SER A 239 0.54 -11.06 -16.72
CA SER A 239 0.39 -10.36 -17.99
C SER A 239 -0.14 -8.96 -17.72
N ILE A 240 0.43 -7.97 -18.42
CA ILE A 240 0.06 -6.56 -18.29
C ILE A 240 -0.35 -6.08 -19.68
N THR A 241 -1.62 -5.73 -19.85
CA THR A 241 -2.19 -5.39 -21.17
C THR A 241 -2.73 -3.97 -21.14
N PHE A 242 -2.37 -3.16 -22.14
CA PHE A 242 -2.92 -1.81 -22.28
C PHE A 242 -4.44 -1.85 -22.43
N ARG A 243 -5.14 -1.00 -21.69
CA ARG A 243 -6.61 -0.95 -21.65
C ARG A 243 -7.16 0.33 -22.25
N ASN A 244 -6.77 1.50 -21.73
CA ASN A 244 -7.29 2.80 -22.15
C ASN A 244 -6.25 3.91 -21.99
N GLU A 245 -6.40 4.99 -22.76
CA GLU A 245 -5.79 6.30 -22.49
C GLU A 245 -6.83 7.41 -22.65
N TRP A 246 -6.85 8.37 -21.73
CA TRP A 246 -7.76 9.51 -21.80
C TRP A 246 -7.12 10.78 -21.25
N LYS A 247 -7.63 11.93 -21.70
CA LYS A 247 -7.25 13.24 -21.19
C LYS A 247 -7.95 13.48 -19.86
N ILE A 248 -7.20 13.63 -18.77
CA ILE A 248 -7.76 13.83 -17.43
C ILE A 248 -8.10 15.30 -17.15
N MET A 249 -7.57 16.23 -17.94
CA MET A 249 -7.81 17.66 -17.77
C MET A 249 -7.96 18.38 -19.10
N PHE A 250 -9.14 18.95 -19.35
CA PHE A 250 -9.47 19.55 -20.65
C PHE A 250 -8.55 20.72 -21.02
N LEU A 251 -8.32 21.66 -20.09
CA LEU A 251 -7.43 22.81 -20.33
C LEU A 251 -5.95 22.49 -20.06
N GLY A 252 -5.65 21.30 -19.52
CA GLY A 252 -4.34 20.99 -18.99
C GLY A 252 -4.11 21.54 -17.58
N HIS A 253 -2.89 21.37 -17.07
CA HIS A 253 -2.52 21.79 -15.72
C HIS A 253 -1.03 22.17 -15.67
N PRO A 254 -0.64 23.24 -14.96
CA PRO A 254 0.77 23.50 -14.77
C PRO A 254 1.49 22.38 -14.02
N LEU A 255 2.75 22.17 -14.41
CA LEU A 255 3.69 21.35 -13.64
C LEU A 255 4.32 22.22 -12.55
N SER A 256 3.49 22.64 -11.59
CA SER A 256 3.90 23.51 -10.48
C SER A 256 3.85 22.82 -9.12
N GLU A 257 4.38 23.50 -8.11
CA GLU A 257 4.35 23.07 -6.71
C GLU A 257 3.09 23.51 -5.97
N ARG A 258 2.16 24.24 -6.59
CA ARG A 258 0.95 24.77 -5.93
C ARG A 258 -0.33 24.03 -6.32
N ASP A 259 -0.32 23.49 -7.51
CA ASP A 259 -1.40 22.74 -8.12
C ASP A 259 -1.51 21.33 -7.56
N ARG A 260 -2.73 20.85 -7.34
CA ARG A 260 -2.98 19.55 -6.71
C ARG A 260 -4.05 18.78 -7.48
N PHE A 261 -3.81 17.49 -7.68
CA PHE A 261 -4.88 16.58 -8.02
C PHE A 261 -4.66 15.22 -7.36
N TYR A 262 -5.77 14.59 -6.99
CA TYR A 262 -5.80 13.30 -6.33
C TYR A 262 -6.80 12.42 -7.02
N SER A 263 -6.46 11.16 -7.19
CA SER A 263 -7.24 10.26 -8.03
C SER A 263 -7.39 8.89 -7.39
N THR A 264 -8.44 8.20 -7.79
CA THR A 264 -8.76 6.84 -7.37
C THR A 264 -9.41 6.11 -8.53
N HIS A 265 -9.43 4.78 -8.49
CA HIS A 265 -10.13 4.00 -9.50
C HIS A 265 -10.57 2.64 -8.94
N SER A 266 -11.56 2.08 -9.61
CA SER A 266 -11.94 0.68 -9.52
C SER A 266 -11.53 -0.04 -10.79
N LYS A 267 -12.16 -1.18 -11.09
CA LYS A 267 -12.00 -1.87 -12.38
C LYS A 267 -12.77 -1.18 -13.51
N THR A 268 -13.79 -0.39 -13.17
CA THR A 268 -14.75 0.17 -14.14
C THR A 268 -14.73 1.69 -14.15
N HIS A 269 -14.35 2.36 -13.06
CA HIS A 269 -14.37 3.82 -12.98
C HIS A 269 -13.04 4.40 -12.54
N TYR A 270 -12.75 5.60 -13.03
CA TYR A 270 -11.64 6.44 -12.57
C TYR A 270 -12.19 7.79 -12.11
N ALA A 271 -11.78 8.26 -10.94
CA ALA A 271 -12.18 9.56 -10.40
C ALA A 271 -10.96 10.42 -10.07
N ILE A 272 -11.05 11.72 -10.35
CA ILE A 272 -10.01 12.71 -10.02
C ILE A 272 -10.63 13.92 -9.32
N TYR A 273 -10.09 14.27 -8.15
CA TYR A 273 -10.31 15.52 -7.45
C TYR A 273 -9.19 16.50 -7.79
N ILE A 274 -9.55 17.66 -8.30
CA ILE A 274 -8.63 18.73 -8.68
C ILE A 274 -8.80 19.89 -7.70
N TRP A 275 -7.67 20.44 -7.28
CA TRP A 275 -7.59 21.64 -6.44
C TRP A 275 -6.52 22.56 -7.01
N GLN A 276 -6.94 23.74 -7.46
CA GLN A 276 -6.07 24.75 -8.04
C GLN A 276 -6.20 26.04 -7.24
N PRO A 277 -5.10 26.62 -6.75
CA PRO A 277 -5.18 27.91 -6.08
C PRO A 277 -5.70 28.96 -7.07
N ASN A 278 -6.49 29.91 -6.58
CA ASN A 278 -6.89 31.04 -7.40
C ASN A 278 -5.65 31.88 -7.73
N ARG A 279 -5.48 32.23 -9.01
CA ARG A 279 -4.34 33.02 -9.52
C ARG A 279 -4.74 34.46 -9.85
N SER A 280 -6.00 34.84 -9.59
CA SER A 280 -6.51 36.19 -9.78
C SER A 280 -6.02 37.11 -8.66
N LEU A 281 -5.30 38.17 -9.04
CA LEU A 281 -4.83 39.21 -8.10
C LEU A 281 -5.95 40.16 -7.63
N TYR A 282 -7.16 40.08 -8.18
CA TYR A 282 -8.22 41.08 -8.03
C TYR A 282 -9.45 40.61 -7.23
N THR A 283 -9.47 39.35 -6.79
CA THR A 283 -10.62 38.75 -6.09
C THR A 283 -10.24 38.37 -4.66
N ALA A 284 -9.93 39.36 -3.83
CA ALA A 284 -9.46 39.15 -2.46
C ALA A 284 -10.52 38.53 -1.51
N ASP A 285 -11.81 38.66 -1.82
CA ASP A 285 -12.91 38.10 -1.01
C ASP A 285 -13.54 36.81 -1.61
N ASP A 286 -13.31 36.54 -2.90
CA ASP A 286 -13.74 35.32 -3.64
C ASP A 286 -12.58 34.29 -3.79
N ASP A 287 -11.60 34.37 -2.89
CA ASP A 287 -10.26 33.75 -2.90
C ASP A 287 -10.25 32.22 -2.69
N ALA A 288 -11.34 31.55 -3.11
CA ALA A 288 -11.47 30.11 -2.98
C ALA A 288 -10.78 29.40 -4.16
N PRO A 289 -10.02 28.32 -3.91
CA PRO A 289 -9.47 27.44 -4.93
C PRO A 289 -10.52 26.99 -5.96
N ILE A 290 -10.09 26.84 -7.21
CA ILE A 290 -10.89 26.17 -8.25
C ILE A 290 -10.84 24.67 -7.96
N GLU A 291 -12.00 24.10 -7.68
CA GLU A 291 -12.14 22.71 -7.26
C GLU A 291 -13.13 21.98 -8.18
N SER A 292 -12.79 20.75 -8.55
CA SER A 292 -13.68 19.89 -9.32
C SER A 292 -13.41 18.42 -9.06
N LEU A 293 -14.45 17.59 -9.12
CA LEU A 293 -14.36 16.13 -9.13
C LEU A 293 -14.94 15.62 -10.45
N SER A 294 -14.20 14.81 -11.19
CA SER A 294 -14.67 14.22 -12.44
C SER A 294 -14.49 12.71 -12.42
N VAL A 295 -15.40 12.00 -13.08
CA VAL A 295 -15.44 10.53 -13.10
C VAL A 295 -15.58 10.02 -14.53
N TRP A 296 -14.74 9.06 -14.90
CA TRP A 296 -14.74 8.40 -16.19
C TRP A 296 -15.13 6.93 -16.02
N ASP A 297 -15.83 6.40 -17.02
CA ASP A 297 -16.03 4.97 -17.21
C ASP A 297 -14.84 4.42 -18.01
N ILE A 298 -14.00 3.64 -17.34
CA ILE A 298 -12.83 2.95 -17.90
C ILE A 298 -13.11 1.45 -18.11
N SER A 299 -14.38 1.02 -18.06
CA SER A 299 -14.77 -0.39 -18.15
C SER A 299 -14.45 -1.01 -19.52
N ALA A 300 -14.76 -0.32 -20.60
CA ALA A 300 -14.47 -0.77 -21.96
C ALA A 300 -13.00 -0.46 -22.34
N PRO A 301 -12.26 -1.40 -22.94
CA PRO A 301 -10.94 -1.11 -23.51
C PRO A 301 -11.07 -0.28 -24.80
N SER A 302 -10.10 0.59 -25.05
CA SER A 302 -10.02 1.44 -26.24
C SER A 302 -8.56 1.52 -26.70
N SER A 303 -8.35 1.37 -28.00
CA SER A 303 -7.02 1.43 -28.60
C SER A 303 -6.59 2.87 -28.87
N TYR A 304 -7.57 3.78 -29.00
CA TYR A 304 -7.37 5.20 -29.25
C TYR A 304 -6.55 5.88 -28.14
N ARG A 305 -5.58 6.69 -28.57
CA ARG A 305 -4.66 7.43 -27.69
C ARG A 305 -4.72 8.92 -27.99
N PRO A 306 -5.43 9.72 -27.19
CA PRO A 306 -5.55 11.15 -27.43
C PRO A 306 -4.22 11.91 -27.33
N SER A 307 -3.17 11.32 -26.73
CA SER A 307 -1.82 11.90 -26.78
C SER A 307 -1.20 11.88 -28.17
N LEU A 308 -1.54 10.87 -28.99
CA LEU A 308 -1.03 10.69 -30.36
C LEU A 308 -1.88 11.42 -31.41
N ASP A 309 -3.08 11.87 -31.04
CA ASP A 309 -3.95 12.71 -31.88
C ASP A 309 -4.33 14.02 -31.17
N PRO A 310 -3.43 15.03 -31.15
CA PRO A 310 -3.74 16.34 -30.60
C PRO A 310 -4.93 17.05 -31.25
N THR A 311 -5.25 16.69 -32.49
CA THR A 311 -6.30 17.34 -33.28
C THR A 311 -7.68 16.70 -33.12
N GLY A 312 -7.75 15.49 -32.57
CA GLY A 312 -8.96 14.69 -32.47
C GLY A 312 -9.53 14.26 -33.83
N ARG A 313 -8.76 14.36 -34.92
CA ARG A 313 -9.21 14.08 -36.29
C ARG A 313 -9.16 12.59 -36.65
N LEU A 314 -8.37 11.81 -35.92
CA LEU A 314 -8.26 10.36 -36.06
C LEU A 314 -9.32 9.63 -35.20
N ARG A 315 -10.18 10.38 -34.52
CA ARG A 315 -11.27 9.85 -33.72
C ARG A 315 -12.40 9.37 -34.64
N GLU A 316 -12.48 8.07 -34.87
CA GLU A 316 -13.61 7.48 -35.58
C GLU A 316 -14.86 7.53 -34.68
N GLU A 317 -15.98 8.07 -35.21
CA GLU A 317 -17.16 8.37 -34.40
C GLU A 317 -17.82 7.13 -33.76
N ALA A 318 -17.61 5.93 -34.34
CA ALA A 318 -18.39 4.74 -34.04
C ALA A 318 -17.75 3.71 -33.08
N GLU A 319 -16.42 3.62 -32.95
CA GLU A 319 -15.80 2.46 -32.25
C GLU A 319 -14.70 2.78 -31.22
N ASP A 320 -14.05 3.95 -31.24
CA ASP A 320 -12.81 4.15 -30.45
C ASP A 320 -12.72 5.54 -29.76
N GLN A 321 -13.77 5.88 -29.00
CA GLN A 321 -13.95 7.23 -28.41
C GLN A 321 -13.13 7.50 -27.13
N GLY A 322 -12.42 6.50 -26.59
CA GLY A 322 -11.82 6.52 -25.26
C GLY A 322 -12.88 6.51 -24.13
N PRO A 323 -12.45 6.39 -22.87
CA PRO A 323 -13.31 6.46 -21.68
C PRO A 323 -14.27 7.66 -21.66
N PRO A 324 -15.61 7.48 -21.61
CA PRO A 324 -16.56 8.57 -21.47
C PRO A 324 -16.62 9.09 -20.02
N ILE A 325 -17.10 10.31 -19.84
CA ILE A 325 -17.28 10.93 -18.53
C ILE A 325 -18.69 10.63 -18.01
N VAL A 326 -18.75 10.05 -16.81
CA VAL A 326 -19.98 9.66 -16.12
C VAL A 326 -20.55 10.85 -15.35
N SER A 327 -19.69 11.58 -14.62
CA SER A 327 -20.10 12.73 -13.82
C SER A 327 -19.01 13.78 -13.67
N ARG A 328 -19.45 15.02 -13.45
CA ARG A 328 -18.61 16.18 -13.15
C ARG A 328 -19.26 17.02 -12.06
N PHE A 329 -18.54 17.23 -10.98
CA PHE A 329 -18.92 18.10 -9.89
C PHE A 329 -17.97 19.29 -9.90
N GLY A 330 -18.50 20.48 -10.19
CA GLY A 330 -17.75 21.72 -10.04
C GLY A 330 -17.76 22.19 -8.59
N PHE A 331 -17.17 23.36 -8.36
CA PHE A 331 -17.11 23.94 -7.02
C PHE A 331 -18.49 24.20 -6.40
N ARG A 332 -19.56 24.39 -7.20
CA ARG A 332 -20.92 24.59 -6.67
C ARG A 332 -21.49 23.28 -6.12
N GLU A 333 -21.35 22.20 -6.87
CA GLU A 333 -21.84 20.86 -6.48
C GLU A 333 -21.02 20.32 -5.31
N LEU A 334 -19.69 20.47 -5.33
CA LEU A 334 -18.84 20.14 -4.17
C LEU A 334 -19.22 20.98 -2.94
N GLY A 335 -19.67 22.22 -3.14
CA GLY A 335 -20.18 23.09 -2.09
C GLY A 335 -21.51 22.61 -1.52
N PHE A 336 -22.43 22.20 -2.40
CA PHE A 336 -23.72 21.61 -2.03
C PHE A 336 -23.53 20.36 -1.15
N TYR A 337 -22.61 19.47 -1.52
CA TYR A 337 -22.28 18.29 -0.71
C TYR A 337 -21.39 18.59 0.51
N SER A 338 -20.97 19.84 0.71
CA SER A 338 -20.10 20.25 1.83
C SER A 338 -18.74 19.53 1.87
N VAL A 339 -18.19 19.18 0.70
CA VAL A 339 -16.91 18.47 0.52
C VAL A 339 -15.81 19.33 -0.11
N ARG A 340 -16.06 20.63 -0.31
CA ARG A 340 -15.01 21.57 -0.73
C ARG A 340 -13.91 21.65 0.32
N GLN A 341 -12.66 21.57 -0.13
CA GLN A 341 -11.48 21.61 0.71
C GLN A 341 -11.03 23.05 0.97
N ARG A 342 -11.23 23.96 0.00
CA ARG A 342 -10.83 25.39 0.12
C ARG A 342 -9.38 25.54 0.62
N GLY A 343 -9.09 26.51 1.49
CA GLY A 343 -7.74 26.78 2.00
C GLY A 343 -7.26 25.87 3.13
N LEU A 344 -8.12 24.99 3.67
CA LEU A 344 -7.75 24.05 4.74
C LEU A 344 -8.27 22.64 4.39
N PRO A 345 -7.52 21.88 3.57
CA PRO A 345 -7.94 20.55 3.16
C PRO A 345 -8.03 19.62 4.38
N GLY A 346 -9.08 18.81 4.42
CA GLY A 346 -9.27 17.75 5.41
C GLY A 346 -9.38 16.37 4.78
N VAL A 347 -9.47 16.26 3.45
CA VAL A 347 -9.60 14.99 2.75
C VAL A 347 -8.35 14.13 2.91
N GLN A 348 -8.55 12.90 3.36
CA GLN A 348 -7.50 11.90 3.51
C GLN A 348 -7.76 10.64 2.67
N CYS A 349 -9.00 10.42 2.21
CA CYS A 349 -9.32 9.31 1.33
C CYS A 349 -10.30 9.72 0.23
N LEU A 350 -10.05 9.22 -0.98
CA LEU A 350 -10.97 9.27 -2.10
C LEU A 350 -11.16 7.84 -2.63
N ASN A 351 -12.35 7.29 -2.47
CA ASN A 351 -12.65 5.90 -2.84
C ASN A 351 -13.89 5.83 -3.73
N ILE A 352 -13.91 4.84 -4.63
CA ILE A 352 -15.12 4.40 -5.33
C ILE A 352 -15.64 3.20 -4.54
N THR A 353 -16.94 3.18 -4.27
CA THR A 353 -17.58 2.09 -3.52
C THR A 353 -17.45 0.76 -4.26
N ASP A 354 -17.54 -0.37 -3.54
CA ASP A 354 -17.34 -1.71 -4.12
C ASP A 354 -18.37 -2.06 -5.21
N ASP A 355 -19.54 -1.43 -5.18
CA ASP A 355 -20.60 -1.55 -6.18
C ASP A 355 -20.43 -0.60 -7.37
N ASP A 356 -19.35 0.20 -7.40
CA ASP A 356 -19.06 1.18 -8.45
C ASP A 356 -20.19 2.19 -8.69
N HIS A 357 -20.99 2.51 -7.67
CA HIS A 357 -22.13 3.42 -7.78
C HIS A 357 -21.94 4.77 -7.10
N SER A 358 -20.96 4.91 -6.21
CA SER A 358 -20.74 6.13 -5.44
C SER A 358 -19.26 6.44 -5.23
N ILE A 359 -18.97 7.71 -4.94
CA ILE A 359 -17.67 8.16 -4.43
C ILE A 359 -17.79 8.44 -2.94
N GLU A 360 -16.85 7.91 -2.18
CA GLU A 360 -16.66 8.25 -0.78
C GLU A 360 -15.48 9.20 -0.62
N ILE A 361 -15.75 10.37 -0.03
CA ILE A 361 -14.76 11.34 0.39
C ILE A 361 -14.66 11.25 1.90
N VAL A 362 -13.48 10.87 2.40
CA VAL A 362 -13.21 10.76 3.83
C VAL A 362 -12.37 11.94 4.26
N GLU A 363 -12.92 12.75 5.16
CA GLU A 363 -12.27 13.91 5.74
C GLU A 363 -11.92 13.64 7.21
N SER A 364 -10.73 14.06 7.63
CA SER A 364 -10.30 14.02 9.04
C SER A 364 -9.98 15.43 9.51
N ARG A 365 -10.52 15.77 10.67
CA ARG A 365 -10.34 17.08 11.29
C ARG A 365 -9.96 16.91 12.75
N CYS A 366 -8.93 17.61 13.17
CA CYS A 366 -8.68 17.84 14.59
C CYS A 366 -9.61 18.99 15.01
N PRO A 367 -10.54 18.79 15.95
CA PRO A 367 -11.33 19.88 16.50
C PRO A 367 -10.38 20.94 17.08
N GLU A 368 -10.82 22.21 17.10
CA GLU A 368 -10.02 23.36 17.53
C GLU A 368 -9.08 23.02 18.70
N PRO A 369 -7.82 23.50 18.67
CA PRO A 369 -6.87 23.22 19.72
C PRO A 369 -7.48 23.73 21.02
N GLN A 370 -7.96 22.81 21.86
CA GLN A 370 -8.17 23.12 23.26
C GLN A 370 -6.76 23.26 23.82
N VAL A 371 -6.15 24.44 23.65
CA VAL A 371 -4.75 24.81 23.98
C VAL A 371 -4.36 24.42 25.43
N ARG A 372 -5.34 24.03 26.25
CA ARG A 372 -5.19 23.59 27.64
C ARG A 372 -5.15 22.08 27.85
N ARG A 373 -5.32 21.24 26.82
CA ARG A 373 -5.33 19.77 26.93
C ARG A 373 -4.06 19.16 26.35
N GLY A 374 -3.55 18.13 27.03
CA GLY A 374 -2.34 17.43 26.61
C GLY A 374 -2.59 16.50 25.42
N PRO A 375 -1.52 15.93 24.82
CA PRO A 375 -1.62 14.99 23.70
C PRO A 375 -2.53 13.78 23.93
N ALA A 376 -2.71 13.37 25.20
CA ALA A 376 -3.59 12.26 25.57
C ALA A 376 -5.08 12.54 25.34
N ASP A 377 -5.50 13.81 25.25
CA ASP A 377 -6.88 14.22 25.05
C ASP A 377 -7.22 14.49 23.57
N TRP A 378 -6.27 14.24 22.66
CA TRP A 378 -6.47 14.52 21.25
C TRP A 378 -7.44 13.52 20.64
N ILE A 379 -8.42 14.05 19.92
CA ILE A 379 -9.38 13.28 19.15
C ILE A 379 -9.38 13.79 17.72
N THR A 380 -9.55 12.89 16.77
CA THR A 380 -9.81 13.24 15.38
C THR A 380 -11.27 12.94 15.08
N GLU A 381 -11.94 13.89 14.44
CA GLU A 381 -13.27 13.67 13.89
C GLU A 381 -13.11 13.23 12.44
N VAL A 382 -13.53 11.99 12.15
CA VAL A 382 -13.55 11.46 10.79
C VAL A 382 -14.99 11.51 10.26
N ARG A 383 -15.14 12.13 9.09
CA ARG A 383 -16.43 12.22 8.38
C ARG A 383 -16.31 11.57 7.02
N VAL A 384 -17.29 10.75 6.68
CA VAL A 384 -17.42 10.15 5.35
C VAL A 384 -18.62 10.78 4.66
N THR A 385 -18.40 11.28 3.44
CA THR A 385 -19.47 11.77 2.56
C THR A 385 -19.51 10.89 1.31
N THR A 386 -20.64 10.21 1.12
CA THR A 386 -20.90 9.34 -0.04
C THR A 386 -21.77 10.09 -1.03
N ILE A 387 -21.30 10.25 -2.27
CA ILE A 387 -21.96 10.97 -3.36
C ILE A 387 -22.22 9.98 -4.50
N PRO A 388 -23.47 9.86 -5.00
CA PRO A 388 -23.76 8.96 -6.12
C PRO A 388 -23.05 9.40 -7.39
N LEU A 389 -22.56 8.43 -8.17
CA LEU A 389 -21.90 8.69 -9.46
C LEU A 389 -22.89 9.15 -10.53
N VAL A 390 -24.11 8.62 -10.49
CA VAL A 390 -25.17 8.87 -11.47
C VAL A 390 -26.44 9.32 -10.74
N GLY A 391 -27.04 10.42 -11.22
CA GLY A 391 -28.28 10.98 -10.71
C GLY A 391 -28.12 11.94 -9.53
N ASP A 392 -29.22 12.59 -9.15
CA ASP A 392 -29.27 13.62 -8.09
C ASP A 392 -29.65 13.05 -6.71
N GLY A 393 -29.25 11.79 -6.46
CA GLY A 393 -29.57 11.09 -5.22
C GLY A 393 -29.03 11.81 -3.97
N PRO A 394 -29.64 11.59 -2.79
CA PRO A 394 -29.16 12.19 -1.56
C PRO A 394 -27.72 11.75 -1.27
N ALA A 395 -26.85 12.69 -0.89
CA ALA A 395 -25.55 12.33 -0.34
C ALA A 395 -25.73 11.83 1.10
N TRP A 396 -24.97 10.79 1.45
CA TRP A 396 -24.95 10.28 2.82
C TRP A 396 -23.71 10.79 3.53
N ARG A 397 -23.90 11.65 4.53
CA ARG A 397 -22.82 12.17 5.38
C ARG A 397 -22.92 11.59 6.78
N ARG A 398 -21.84 11.00 7.27
CA ARG A 398 -21.78 10.34 8.58
C ARG A 398 -20.45 10.63 9.29
N ALA A 399 -20.50 10.83 10.59
CA ALA A 399 -19.33 10.72 11.44
C ALA A 399 -19.04 9.24 11.68
N VAL A 400 -17.76 8.86 11.69
CA VAL A 400 -17.34 7.48 11.89
C VAL A 400 -16.35 7.42 13.03
N ASP A 401 -16.53 6.46 13.93
CA ASP A 401 -15.64 6.22 15.07
C ASP A 401 -14.44 5.36 14.63
N VAL A 402 -13.60 5.96 13.79
CA VAL A 402 -12.33 5.38 13.34
C VAL A 402 -11.22 6.42 13.50
N ALA A 403 -10.02 5.97 13.85
CA ALA A 403 -8.85 6.82 13.88
C ALA A 403 -8.13 6.76 12.53
N LEU A 404 -7.77 7.91 11.97
CA LEU A 404 -6.85 8.00 10.83
C LEU A 404 -5.52 8.59 11.32
N PRO A 405 -4.37 8.14 10.79
CA PRO A 405 -3.12 8.86 11.05
C PRO A 405 -3.23 10.29 10.47
N PRO A 406 -2.61 11.30 11.12
CA PRO A 406 -2.58 12.64 10.56
C PRO A 406 -1.96 12.66 9.15
N TYR A 407 -2.50 13.54 8.30
CA TYR A 407 -2.01 13.72 6.93
C TYR A 407 -0.54 14.18 6.93
N ARG A 408 0.28 13.47 6.16
CA ARG A 408 1.68 13.79 5.91
C ARG A 408 2.11 13.66 4.45
N GLY A 409 1.16 13.46 3.53
CA GLY A 409 1.42 13.35 2.08
C GLY A 409 1.80 11.96 1.55
N ASN A 410 2.21 11.03 2.42
CA ASN A 410 2.72 9.68 2.10
C ASN A 410 1.74 8.72 1.41
N CYS A 411 0.43 8.97 1.49
CA CYS A 411 -0.60 8.01 1.05
C CYS A 411 -1.46 8.48 -0.13
N SER A 412 -1.24 9.65 -0.74
CA SER A 412 -1.96 10.11 -1.95
C SER A 412 -3.50 9.94 -1.91
N LEU A 413 -4.12 10.26 -0.77
CA LEU A 413 -5.54 10.00 -0.47
C LEU A 413 -5.97 8.50 -0.44
N GLN A 414 -5.09 7.62 0.04
CA GLN A 414 -5.33 6.20 0.26
C GLN A 414 -5.14 5.81 1.74
N THR A 415 -5.29 6.76 2.65
CA THR A 415 -5.07 6.51 4.08
C THR A 415 -6.10 5.50 4.60
N GLY A 416 -5.66 4.38 5.17
CA GLY A 416 -6.54 3.42 5.83
C GLY A 416 -6.86 3.84 7.28
N PRO A 417 -8.02 3.43 7.83
CA PRO A 417 -8.27 3.53 9.26
C PRO A 417 -7.22 2.71 10.03
N LEU A 418 -6.76 3.26 11.15
CA LEU A 418 -5.88 2.58 12.08
C LEU A 418 -6.66 1.50 12.81
N ARG A 419 -6.04 0.33 13.00
CA ARG A 419 -6.62 -0.69 13.85
C ARG A 419 -6.58 -0.26 15.31
N SER A 420 -7.69 -0.46 16.01
CA SER A 420 -7.81 -0.17 17.44
C SER A 420 -6.83 -1.05 18.23
N SER A 421 -5.86 -0.42 18.90
CA SER A 421 -5.07 -1.00 20.01
C SER A 421 -4.17 -2.22 19.71
N PRO A 422 -3.21 -2.14 18.77
CA PRO A 422 -2.02 -2.99 18.85
C PRO A 422 -0.73 -2.25 19.22
N TRP A 423 -0.67 -0.94 18.97
CA TRP A 423 0.63 -0.25 18.88
C TRP A 423 1.11 0.37 20.20
N ASN A 424 0.21 0.60 21.16
CA ASN A 424 0.47 1.44 22.35
C ASN A 424 1.08 2.81 22.01
N GLU A 425 1.01 3.22 20.74
CA GLU A 425 1.48 4.50 20.25
C GLU A 425 0.27 5.39 19.95
N PRO A 426 0.37 6.69 20.22
CA PRO A 426 -0.72 7.61 19.95
C PRO A 426 -0.96 7.74 18.44
N PHE A 427 -2.23 7.77 18.02
CA PHE A 427 -2.62 7.89 16.61
C PHE A 427 -1.93 9.06 15.90
N TYR A 428 -1.71 10.16 16.62
CA TYR A 428 -1.10 11.37 16.05
C TYR A 428 0.38 11.18 15.68
N ALA A 429 1.08 10.23 16.28
CA ALA A 429 2.46 9.92 15.95
C ALA A 429 2.58 8.90 14.81
N ILE A 430 1.51 8.15 14.52
CA ILE A 430 1.50 7.13 13.47
C ILE A 430 1.54 7.81 12.10
N VAL A 431 2.40 7.30 11.23
CA VAL A 431 2.60 7.75 9.85
C VAL A 431 1.88 6.81 8.88
N SER A 432 2.04 5.51 9.04
CA SER A 432 1.33 4.49 8.24
C SER A 432 1.32 3.13 8.95
N GLU A 433 0.33 2.30 8.59
CA GLU A 433 0.14 0.94 9.09
C GLU A 433 0.02 -0.02 7.90
N ALA A 434 0.65 -1.19 8.00
CA ALA A 434 0.42 -2.33 7.12
C ALA A 434 0.02 -3.54 7.96
N TYR A 435 -1.10 -4.20 7.63
CA TYR A 435 -1.62 -5.29 8.44
C TYR A 435 -2.14 -6.44 7.57
N ASP A 436 -1.73 -7.66 7.90
CA ASP A 436 -2.28 -8.90 7.36
C ASP A 436 -3.36 -9.43 8.28
N ASP A 437 -4.63 -9.26 7.88
CA ASP A 437 -5.81 -9.74 8.61
C ASP A 437 -5.77 -11.23 8.92
N LYS A 438 -5.34 -12.03 7.93
CA LYS A 438 -5.41 -13.49 8.02
C LYS A 438 -4.32 -14.01 8.95
N ALA A 439 -3.13 -13.42 8.89
CA ALA A 439 -2.01 -13.79 9.75
C ALA A 439 -2.03 -13.09 11.13
N GLN A 440 -2.78 -11.99 11.27
CA GLN A 440 -2.70 -11.06 12.39
C GLN A 440 -1.26 -10.57 12.64
N VAL A 441 -0.55 -10.27 11.56
CA VAL A 441 0.79 -9.66 11.60
C VAL A 441 0.66 -8.24 11.12
N GLY A 442 1.18 -7.30 11.91
CA GLY A 442 1.10 -5.88 11.61
C GLY A 442 2.45 -5.20 11.70
N TYR A 443 2.54 -4.09 10.99
CA TYR A 443 3.67 -3.17 10.97
C TYR A 443 3.14 -1.76 11.14
N CYS A 444 3.72 -1.00 12.07
CA CYS A 444 3.34 0.38 12.32
C CYS A 444 4.56 1.28 12.26
N LEU A 445 4.56 2.20 11.30
CA LEU A 445 5.57 3.22 11.15
C LEU A 445 5.09 4.50 11.86
N TYR A 446 5.89 4.99 12.80
CA TYR A 446 5.50 6.12 13.66
C TYR A 446 6.69 6.97 14.07
N MET A 447 6.42 8.19 14.51
CA MET A 447 7.43 9.10 15.07
C MET A 447 7.54 8.95 16.58
N SER A 448 8.71 9.22 17.14
CA SER A 448 8.92 9.21 18.59
C SER A 448 7.99 10.20 19.31
N SER A 449 6.99 9.67 20.02
CA SER A 449 5.98 10.46 20.75
C SER A 449 6.57 11.24 21.94
N ILE A 450 7.68 10.76 22.52
CA ILE A 450 8.31 11.32 23.73
C ILE A 450 8.87 12.74 23.50
N ARG A 451 9.31 13.02 22.27
CA ARG A 451 9.99 14.28 21.92
C ARG A 451 9.32 15.03 20.78
N TRP A 452 8.13 14.61 20.36
CA TRP A 452 7.33 15.33 19.39
C TRP A 452 6.95 16.73 19.94
N PRO A 453 6.95 17.80 19.12
CA PRO A 453 7.23 17.85 17.68
C PRO A 453 8.70 18.10 17.32
N PHE A 454 9.64 17.94 18.25
CA PHE A 454 11.03 18.36 18.07
C PHE A 454 11.97 17.25 17.59
N ASP A 455 11.59 15.98 17.73
CA ASP A 455 12.40 14.83 17.32
C ASP A 455 11.58 13.90 16.40
N MET A 456 11.83 14.00 15.10
CA MET A 456 11.09 13.26 14.06
C MET A 456 11.72 11.90 13.76
N ARG A 457 12.29 11.23 14.77
CA ARG A 457 12.83 9.88 14.57
C ARG A 457 11.72 8.92 14.23
N MET A 458 11.89 8.26 13.09
CA MET A 458 10.98 7.23 12.62
C MET A 458 11.34 5.89 13.26
N LEU A 459 10.33 5.22 13.80
CA LEU A 459 10.40 3.92 14.43
C LEU A 459 9.43 2.97 13.73
N LEU A 460 9.73 1.67 13.77
CA LEU A 460 8.87 0.63 13.22
C LEU A 460 8.54 -0.40 14.29
N SER A 461 7.25 -0.56 14.60
CA SER A 461 6.78 -1.65 15.45
C SER A 461 6.34 -2.83 14.58
N ILE A 462 6.73 -4.04 14.97
CA ILE A 462 6.26 -5.29 14.36
C ILE A 462 5.48 -6.06 15.42
N GLN A 463 4.26 -6.43 15.07
CA GLN A 463 3.39 -7.23 15.92
C GLN A 463 3.05 -8.54 15.23
N THR A 464 3.10 -9.63 16.00
CA THR A 464 2.53 -10.93 15.65
C THR A 464 1.50 -11.31 16.71
N PRO A 465 0.73 -12.40 16.54
CA PRO A 465 -0.21 -12.87 17.56
C PRO A 465 0.42 -13.15 18.94
N THR A 466 1.73 -13.40 18.99
CA THR A 466 2.43 -13.85 20.20
C THR A 466 3.60 -12.95 20.59
N SER A 467 3.94 -11.93 19.80
CA SER A 467 5.08 -11.06 20.08
C SER A 467 4.88 -9.63 19.58
N HIS A 468 5.59 -8.70 20.21
CA HIS A 468 5.69 -7.33 19.78
C HIS A 468 7.14 -6.86 19.92
N THR A 469 7.70 -6.29 18.87
CA THR A 469 9.08 -5.76 18.86
C THR A 469 9.13 -4.38 18.20
N ARG A 470 10.13 -3.59 18.57
CA ARG A 470 10.32 -2.22 18.09
C ARG A 470 11.71 -2.09 17.49
N LEU A 471 11.77 -1.57 16.28
CA LEU A 471 12.98 -1.25 15.54
C LEU A 471 13.27 0.23 15.68
N MET A 472 14.51 0.53 16.06
CA MET A 472 15.00 1.89 16.15
C MET A 472 15.25 2.48 14.76
N GLN A 473 15.44 3.79 14.68
CA GLN A 473 15.65 4.50 13.41
C GLN A 473 16.77 3.87 12.58
N ASP A 474 17.90 3.51 13.21
CA ASP A 474 19.07 2.93 12.54
C ASP A 474 18.81 1.52 11.96
N GLU A 475 17.71 0.87 12.38
CA GLU A 475 17.29 -0.44 11.87
C GLU A 475 16.15 -0.32 10.86
N ALA A 476 15.30 0.71 11.01
CA ALA A 476 14.11 0.92 10.19
C ALA A 476 14.34 1.86 8.99
N PHE A 477 15.42 2.65 8.95
CA PHE A 477 15.63 3.73 7.97
C PHE A 477 15.51 3.30 6.50
N GLU A 478 15.74 2.02 6.21
CA GLU A 478 15.60 1.42 4.88
C GLU A 478 14.14 1.40 4.38
N LEU A 479 13.15 1.67 5.23
CA LEU A 479 11.72 1.63 4.87
C LEU A 479 11.01 2.98 5.07
N THR A 480 11.68 3.99 5.62
CA THR A 480 11.00 5.20 6.15
C THR A 480 10.96 6.39 5.19
N GLY A 481 11.68 6.34 4.07
CA GLY A 481 11.96 7.49 3.19
C GLY A 481 10.72 8.18 2.62
N ARG A 482 9.65 7.43 2.33
CA ARG A 482 8.36 7.99 1.86
C ARG A 482 7.23 7.92 2.88
N GLY A 483 7.49 7.44 4.09
CA GLY A 483 6.45 7.24 5.10
C GLY A 483 5.38 6.22 4.71
N LYS A 484 5.61 5.40 3.67
CA LYS A 484 4.64 4.46 3.10
C LYS A 484 5.19 3.04 3.21
N ILE A 485 4.41 2.15 3.82
CA ILE A 485 4.74 0.72 3.95
C ILE A 485 3.56 -0.15 3.57
N TYR A 486 3.85 -1.32 2.98
CA TYR A 486 2.88 -2.39 2.69
C TYR A 486 3.52 -3.73 2.96
N GLY A 487 2.74 -4.75 3.35
CA GLY A 487 3.32 -6.05 3.64
C GLY A 487 2.33 -7.05 4.21
N ASN A 488 2.87 -8.21 4.54
CA ASN A 488 2.17 -9.29 5.22
C ASN A 488 3.16 -10.05 6.13
N GLU A 489 2.78 -11.21 6.65
CA GLU A 489 3.66 -12.01 7.51
C GLU A 489 4.98 -12.47 6.86
N ARG A 490 5.09 -12.48 5.53
CA ARG A 490 6.30 -12.93 4.81
C ARG A 490 7.25 -11.78 4.47
N TYR A 491 6.75 -10.57 4.32
CA TYR A 491 7.56 -9.43 3.94
C TYR A 491 6.92 -8.09 4.28
N ILE A 492 7.76 -7.06 4.35
CA ILE A 492 7.34 -5.64 4.34
C ILE A 492 8.13 -4.90 3.25
N VAL A 493 7.44 -4.01 2.56
CA VAL A 493 7.93 -3.18 1.46
C VAL A 493 7.84 -1.71 1.86
N GLY A 494 8.88 -0.95 1.54
CA GLY A 494 8.96 0.49 1.73
C GLY A 494 9.95 1.11 0.75
N GLU A 495 10.27 2.38 0.94
CA GLU A 495 11.29 3.09 0.15
C GLU A 495 12.25 3.81 1.08
N ASN A 496 13.54 3.71 0.82
CA ASN A 496 14.57 4.39 1.62
C ASN A 496 14.90 5.79 1.09
N GLY A 497 15.74 6.53 1.82
CA GLY A 497 16.19 7.87 1.41
C GLY A 497 17.04 7.92 0.13
N ASN A 498 17.55 6.77 -0.34
CA ASN A 498 18.37 6.64 -1.53
C ASN A 498 17.55 6.32 -2.80
N ARG A 499 16.22 6.46 -2.75
CA ARG A 499 15.30 6.12 -3.84
C ARG A 499 15.42 4.64 -4.24
N GLU A 500 15.49 3.75 -3.25
CA GLU A 500 15.43 2.32 -3.48
C GLU A 500 14.12 1.78 -2.90
N LEU A 501 13.39 0.99 -3.69
CA LEU A 501 12.33 0.14 -3.17
C LEU A 501 12.99 -0.99 -2.37
N VAL A 502 12.65 -1.09 -1.10
CA VAL A 502 13.24 -2.06 -0.17
C VAL A 502 12.19 -3.08 0.23
N VAL A 503 12.57 -4.36 0.18
CA VAL A 503 11.75 -5.48 0.64
C VAL A 503 12.51 -6.21 1.74
N PHE A 504 12.00 -6.14 2.96
CA PHE A 504 12.44 -6.99 4.07
C PHE A 504 11.69 -8.32 3.97
N ARG A 505 12.42 -9.42 3.81
CA ARG A 505 11.88 -10.78 3.75
C ARG A 505 12.04 -11.46 5.09
N PHE A 506 10.96 -12.01 5.60
CA PHE A 506 10.97 -12.84 6.81
C PHE A 506 10.89 -14.32 6.48
N ASP A 507 10.65 -14.70 5.22
CA ASP A 507 10.45 -16.09 4.80
C ASP A 507 11.64 -16.70 4.03
N ARG A 508 12.62 -15.89 3.60
CA ARG A 508 13.83 -16.32 2.89
C ARG A 508 14.94 -15.28 2.88
#